data_AF-A0A923GAK0-F1
#
_entry.id   AF-A0A923GAK0-F1
#
_cell.length_a   1.000
_cell.length_b   1.000
_cell.length_c   1.000
_cell.angle_alpha   90.00
_cell.angle_beta   90.00
_cell.angle_gamma   90.00
#
_symmetry.space_group_name_H-M   'P 1'
#
loop_
_entity.id
_entity.type
_entity.pdbx_description
1 polymer ?
#
loop_
_entity_poly.entity_id
_entity_poly.type
_entity_poly.pdbx_seq_one_letter_code
_entity_poly.pdbx_strand_id
1 'polypeptide(L)'
;MIQSQISQNARLALSEVILLAKARKDLSFAQITDGTGLSEAFVTAALLGQHPLPASAAQVVGDKLGLDADGIALLQTIPLRGSIAGGVPTDPTIYRFYEMLQVYGTTLKALVHEKFGDGIISAINFKLDVKKVDDPEGGSRAVITLDGKYLPTKPF
;
A
#
# COMPACT_ATOMS: atom_id res chain seq x y z
N MET A 1 2.54 -15.83 -18.44
CA MET A 1 1.60 -14.81 -18.98
C MET A 1 1.05 -14.01 -17.80
N ILE A 2 1.02 -12.69 -17.88
CA ILE A 2 0.50 -11.83 -16.80
C ILE A 2 -1.02 -12.00 -16.66
N GLN A 3 -1.53 -12.00 -15.43
CA GLN A 3 -2.96 -12.17 -15.11
C GLN A 3 -3.48 -10.96 -14.34
N SER A 4 -4.75 -10.60 -14.52
CA SER A 4 -5.35 -9.42 -13.89
C SER A 4 -6.78 -9.66 -13.43
N GLN A 5 -7.15 -9.03 -12.31
CA GLN A 5 -8.51 -9.01 -11.78
C GLN A 5 -9.28 -7.78 -12.29
N ILE A 6 -10.57 -7.98 -12.59
CA ILE A 6 -11.48 -6.90 -13.02
C ILE A 6 -12.44 -6.45 -11.91
N SER A 7 -12.39 -7.09 -10.74
CA SER A 7 -13.15 -6.71 -9.55
C SER A 7 -12.26 -6.83 -8.30
N GLN A 8 -12.58 -6.05 -7.27
CA GLN A 8 -11.88 -6.09 -5.98
C GLN A 8 -12.25 -7.33 -5.15
N ASN A 9 -13.46 -7.87 -5.34
CA ASN A 9 -14.09 -8.86 -4.46
C ASN A 9 -13.22 -10.08 -4.16
N ALA A 10 -12.63 -10.71 -5.19
CA ALA A 10 -11.81 -11.91 -5.00
C ALA A 10 -10.56 -11.64 -4.14
N ARG A 11 -9.91 -10.49 -4.36
CA ARG A 11 -8.71 -10.12 -3.60
C ARG A 11 -9.05 -9.69 -2.19
N LEU A 12 -10.16 -8.98 -1.98
CA LEU A 12 -10.65 -8.64 -0.64
C LEU A 12 -11.04 -9.88 0.16
N ALA A 13 -11.74 -10.85 -0.46
CA ALA A 13 -12.06 -12.12 0.19
C ALA A 13 -10.80 -12.88 0.62
N LEU A 14 -9.76 -12.90 -0.24
CA LEU A 14 -8.47 -13.47 0.13
C LEU A 14 -7.77 -12.69 1.25
N SER A 15 -7.87 -11.36 1.27
CA SER A 15 -7.33 -10.54 2.35
C SER A 15 -7.94 -10.90 3.71
N GLU A 16 -9.25 -11.17 3.78
CA GLU A 16 -9.91 -11.63 5.01
C GLU A 16 -9.35 -12.98 5.50
N VAL A 17 -9.14 -13.93 4.58
CA VAL A 17 -8.50 -15.23 4.89
C VAL A 17 -7.08 -15.02 5.42
N ILE A 18 -6.31 -14.14 4.77
CA ILE A 18 -4.94 -13.80 5.17
C ILE A 18 -4.91 -13.18 6.56
N LEU A 19 -5.78 -12.21 6.86
CA LEU A 19 -5.82 -11.55 8.16
C LEU A 19 -6.19 -12.52 9.28
N LEU A 20 -7.15 -13.42 9.03
CA LEU A 20 -7.52 -14.46 9.98
C LEU A 20 -6.37 -15.46 10.22
N ALA A 21 -5.67 -15.88 9.16
CA ALA A 21 -4.50 -16.76 9.27
C ALA A 21 -3.34 -16.09 10.02
N LYS A 22 -3.06 -14.82 9.71
CA LYS A 22 -2.06 -13.99 10.40
C LYS A 22 -2.37 -13.90 11.90
N ALA A 23 -3.63 -13.67 12.26
CA ALA A 23 -4.06 -13.59 13.67
C ALA A 23 -3.92 -14.93 14.39
N ARG A 24 -4.37 -16.04 13.79
CA ARG A 24 -4.24 -17.39 14.39
C ARG A 24 -2.80 -17.82 14.64
N LYS A 25 -1.88 -17.35 13.79
CA LYS A 25 -0.45 -17.65 13.87
C LYS A 25 0.36 -16.61 14.65
N ASP A 26 -0.29 -15.57 15.18
CA ASP A 26 0.32 -14.45 15.88
C ASP A 26 1.51 -13.81 15.12
N LEU A 27 1.32 -13.62 13.80
CA LEU A 27 2.37 -13.07 12.93
C LEU A 27 2.25 -11.55 12.81
N SER A 28 3.38 -10.85 12.77
CA SER A 28 3.47 -9.45 12.33
C SER A 28 3.63 -9.35 10.81
N PHE A 29 3.35 -8.17 10.24
CA PHE A 29 3.59 -7.94 8.81
C PHE A 29 5.09 -7.97 8.47
N ALA A 30 5.94 -7.48 9.37
CA ALA A 30 7.40 -7.64 9.26
C ALA A 30 7.82 -9.11 9.14
N GLN A 31 7.29 -9.98 10.02
CA GLN A 31 7.58 -11.42 9.99
C GLN A 31 7.06 -12.08 8.71
N ILE A 32 5.90 -11.68 8.18
CA ILE A 32 5.39 -12.20 6.90
C ILE A 32 6.29 -11.76 5.74
N THR A 33 6.72 -10.50 5.74
CA THR A 33 7.56 -9.87 4.71
C THR A 33 8.97 -10.45 4.66
N ASP A 34 9.51 -10.89 5.79
CA ASP A 34 10.89 -11.40 5.88
C ASP A 34 11.20 -12.48 4.83
N GLY A 35 12.40 -12.48 4.25
CA GLY A 35 12.78 -13.42 3.19
C GLY A 35 12.14 -13.20 1.81
N THR A 36 11.25 -12.22 1.63
CA THR A 36 10.70 -11.88 0.30
C THR A 36 11.62 -10.98 -0.54
N GLY A 37 12.55 -10.26 0.11
CA GLY A 37 13.39 -9.24 -0.53
C GLY A 37 12.65 -7.94 -0.91
N LEU A 38 11.41 -7.76 -0.44
CA LEU A 38 10.55 -6.61 -0.72
C LEU A 38 10.30 -5.79 0.54
N SER A 39 9.81 -4.55 0.38
CA SER A 39 9.47 -3.70 1.54
C SER A 39 8.18 -4.15 2.23
N GLU A 40 8.10 -3.92 3.54
CA GLU A 40 6.91 -4.26 4.34
C GLU A 40 5.65 -3.56 3.82
N ALA A 41 5.75 -2.29 3.43
CA ALA A 41 4.62 -1.54 2.85
C ALA A 41 4.12 -2.19 1.55
N PHE A 42 5.03 -2.63 0.67
CA PHE A 42 4.65 -3.25 -0.60
C PHE A 42 4.00 -4.63 -0.39
N VAL A 43 4.61 -5.48 0.43
CA VAL A 43 4.06 -6.82 0.71
C VAL A 43 2.73 -6.71 1.44
N THR A 44 2.62 -5.84 2.45
CA THR A 44 1.36 -5.61 3.16
C THR A 44 0.27 -5.12 2.22
N ALA A 45 0.57 -4.15 1.34
CA ALA A 45 -0.38 -3.68 0.34
C ALA A 45 -0.80 -4.80 -0.64
N ALA A 46 0.10 -5.73 -0.99
CA ALA A 46 -0.25 -6.89 -1.81
C ALA A 46 -1.17 -7.88 -1.08
N LEU A 47 -0.91 -8.18 0.20
CA LEU A 47 -1.79 -9.01 1.03
C LEU A 47 -3.18 -8.39 1.18
N LEU A 48 -3.26 -7.05 1.20
CA LEU A 48 -4.51 -6.26 1.26
C LEU A 48 -5.10 -5.94 -0.13
N GLY A 49 -4.67 -6.67 -1.17
CA GLY A 49 -5.31 -6.61 -2.48
C GLY A 49 -4.91 -5.44 -3.38
N GLN A 50 -3.86 -4.67 -3.06
CA GLN A 50 -3.51 -3.43 -3.77
C GLN A 50 -2.26 -3.55 -4.68
N HIS A 51 -1.48 -4.63 -4.52
CA HIS A 51 -0.36 -4.96 -5.42
C HIS A 51 -0.33 -6.45 -5.78
N PRO A 52 0.21 -6.83 -6.94
CA PRO A 52 0.62 -8.21 -7.20
C PRO A 52 1.94 -8.52 -6.49
N LEU A 53 2.13 -9.77 -6.08
CA LEU A 53 3.45 -10.30 -5.68
C LEU A 53 4.11 -11.04 -6.85
N PRO A 54 5.44 -10.94 -7.01
CA PRO A 54 6.20 -11.92 -7.80
C PRO A 54 6.01 -13.34 -7.26
N ALA A 55 6.10 -14.35 -8.12
CA ALA A 55 5.85 -15.75 -7.76
C ALA A 55 6.66 -16.23 -6.54
N SER A 56 7.95 -15.86 -6.46
CA SER A 56 8.82 -16.23 -5.33
C SER A 56 8.33 -15.63 -4.01
N ALA A 57 7.96 -14.34 -4.00
CA ALA A 57 7.44 -13.69 -2.80
C ALA A 57 6.04 -14.22 -2.43
N ALA A 58 5.19 -14.51 -3.42
CA ALA A 58 3.88 -15.10 -3.21
C ALA A 58 3.97 -16.48 -2.54
N GLN A 59 4.95 -17.31 -2.94
CA GLN A 59 5.20 -18.60 -2.30
C GLN A 59 5.65 -18.42 -0.84
N VAL A 60 6.63 -17.54 -0.58
CA VAL A 60 7.14 -17.28 0.78
C VAL A 60 6.02 -16.85 1.73
N VAL A 61 5.16 -15.90 1.32
CA VAL A 61 4.05 -15.46 2.17
C VAL A 61 2.96 -16.54 2.28
N GLY A 62 2.73 -17.28 1.19
CA GLY A 62 1.78 -18.39 1.14
C GLY A 62 2.12 -19.48 2.16
N ASP A 63 3.38 -19.90 2.22
CA ASP A 63 3.86 -20.92 3.15
C ASP A 63 3.70 -20.46 4.61
N LYS A 64 4.11 -19.22 4.91
CA LYS A 64 3.96 -18.64 6.27
C LYS A 64 2.50 -18.59 6.71
N LEU A 65 1.61 -18.18 5.82
CA LEU A 65 0.19 -18.01 6.11
C LEU A 65 -0.61 -19.32 5.96
N GLY A 66 -0.05 -20.35 5.34
CA GLY A 66 -0.75 -21.61 5.03
C GLY A 66 -1.84 -21.43 3.98
N LEU A 67 -1.56 -20.63 2.93
CA LEU A 67 -2.46 -20.44 1.80
C LEU A 67 -2.39 -21.64 0.86
N ASP A 68 -3.51 -21.95 0.20
CA ASP A 68 -3.56 -22.94 -0.86
C ASP A 68 -3.00 -22.41 -2.19
N ALA A 69 -2.93 -23.29 -3.19
CA ALA A 69 -2.40 -22.95 -4.51
C ALA A 69 -3.18 -21.82 -5.19
N ASP A 70 -4.50 -21.77 -5.01
CA ASP A 70 -5.37 -20.74 -5.59
C ASP A 70 -5.13 -19.38 -4.92
N GLY A 71 -4.96 -19.34 -3.59
CA GLY A 71 -4.59 -18.14 -2.86
C GLY A 71 -3.23 -17.60 -3.29
N ILE A 72 -2.23 -18.48 -3.46
CA ILE A 72 -0.89 -18.10 -3.93
C ILE A 72 -0.95 -17.60 -5.38
N ALA A 73 -1.73 -18.24 -6.25
CA ALA A 73 -1.92 -17.78 -7.62
C ALA A 73 -2.62 -16.41 -7.68
N LEU A 74 -3.64 -16.21 -6.84
CA LEU A 74 -4.41 -14.98 -6.80
C LEU A 74 -3.58 -13.79 -6.28
N LEU A 75 -2.62 -14.00 -5.35
CA LEU A 75 -1.66 -12.97 -4.93
C LEU A 75 -0.76 -12.45 -6.08
N GLN A 76 -0.56 -13.23 -7.14
CA GLN A 76 0.26 -12.87 -8.29
C GLN A 76 -0.49 -12.05 -9.36
N THR A 77 -1.83 -12.01 -9.27
CA THR A 77 -2.65 -11.25 -10.23
C THR A 77 -2.55 -9.75 -9.99
N ILE A 78 -2.50 -8.95 -11.07
CA ILE A 78 -2.66 -7.49 -10.96
C ILE A 78 -4.08 -7.21 -10.44
N PRO A 79 -4.24 -6.56 -9.29
CA PRO A 79 -5.57 -6.33 -8.74
C PRO A 79 -6.29 -5.18 -9.45
N LEU A 80 -7.63 -5.21 -9.40
CA LEU A 80 -8.38 -3.96 -9.43
C LEU A 80 -8.12 -3.25 -8.10
N ARG A 81 -7.39 -2.13 -8.14
CA ARG A 81 -7.00 -1.37 -6.94
C ARG A 81 -8.15 -0.52 -6.40
N GLY A 82 -8.00 -0.06 -5.18
CA GLY A 82 -8.94 0.79 -4.47
C GLY A 82 -9.32 0.14 -3.15
N SER A 83 -8.80 0.69 -2.04
CA SER A 83 -9.04 0.15 -0.69
C SER A 83 -10.16 0.87 0.06
N ILE A 84 -10.74 1.93 -0.51
CA ILE A 84 -11.76 2.76 0.15
C ILE A 84 -13.09 2.61 -0.59
N ALA A 85 -14.03 1.91 0.03
CA ALA A 85 -15.39 1.81 -0.50
C ALA A 85 -16.10 3.17 -0.43
N GLY A 86 -16.78 3.58 -1.52
CA GLY A 86 -17.57 4.82 -1.55
C GLY A 86 -16.78 6.13 -1.61
N GLY A 87 -15.44 6.08 -1.68
CA GLY A 87 -14.56 7.23 -1.91
C GLY A 87 -14.15 8.01 -0.67
N VAL A 88 -15.04 8.20 0.32
CA VAL A 88 -14.71 8.86 1.59
C VAL A 88 -14.50 7.80 2.69
N PRO A 89 -13.33 7.72 3.33
CA PRO A 89 -13.08 6.74 4.38
C PRO A 89 -13.88 7.05 5.64
N THR A 90 -14.41 6.01 6.31
CA THR A 90 -15.12 6.16 7.59
C THR A 90 -14.26 5.79 8.79
N ASP A 91 -13.23 4.96 8.59
CA ASP A 91 -12.29 4.58 9.64
C ASP A 91 -11.46 5.81 10.09
N PRO A 92 -11.39 6.12 11.40
CA PRO A 92 -10.66 7.28 11.89
C PRO A 92 -9.18 7.32 11.49
N THR A 93 -8.50 6.18 11.43
CA THR A 93 -7.07 6.10 11.08
C THR A 93 -6.86 6.47 9.63
N ILE A 94 -7.67 5.91 8.72
CA ILE A 94 -7.62 6.24 7.29
C ILE A 94 -8.08 7.68 7.04
N TYR A 95 -9.11 8.13 7.77
CA TYR A 95 -9.68 9.47 7.61
C TYR A 95 -8.68 10.59 7.87
N ARG A 96 -7.73 10.43 8.80
CA ARG A 96 -6.71 11.48 9.04
C ARG A 96 -5.84 11.76 7.81
N PHE A 97 -5.54 10.76 6.99
CA PHE A 97 -4.82 10.98 5.74
C PHE A 97 -5.66 11.73 4.70
N TYR A 98 -6.96 11.44 4.65
CA TYR A 98 -7.90 12.19 3.83
C TYR A 98 -8.03 13.64 4.29
N GLU A 99 -8.10 13.88 5.60
CA GLU A 99 -8.13 15.21 6.21
C GLU A 99 -6.85 16.01 5.94
N MET A 100 -5.67 15.38 5.99
CA MET A 100 -4.42 16.02 5.58
C MET A 100 -4.49 16.55 4.14
N LEU A 101 -5.12 15.82 3.22
CA LEU A 101 -5.34 16.29 1.85
C LEU A 101 -6.36 17.42 1.77
N GLN A 102 -7.41 17.42 2.59
CA GLN A 102 -8.37 18.52 2.67
C GLN A 102 -7.72 19.82 3.19
N VAL A 103 -6.79 19.72 4.14
CA VAL A 103 -6.08 20.88 4.71
C VAL A 103 -4.94 21.36 3.81
N TYR A 104 -4.12 20.45 3.29
CA TYR A 104 -2.86 20.79 2.61
C TYR A 104 -2.85 20.52 1.11
N GLY A 105 -3.93 20.02 0.50
CA GLY A 105 -3.95 19.65 -0.92
C GLY A 105 -3.59 20.81 -1.85
N THR A 106 -4.13 22.00 -1.60
CA THR A 106 -3.80 23.22 -2.36
C THR A 106 -2.37 23.69 -2.12
N THR A 107 -1.88 23.59 -0.88
CA THR A 107 -0.49 23.88 -0.51
C THR A 107 0.50 22.95 -1.21
N LEU A 108 0.24 21.63 -1.23
CA LEU A 108 1.03 20.65 -1.97
C LEU A 108 1.09 20.99 -3.46
N LYS A 109 -0.06 21.29 -4.08
CA LYS A 109 -0.13 21.70 -5.49
C LYS A 109 0.75 22.93 -5.76
N ALA A 110 0.61 23.99 -4.97
CA ALA A 110 1.37 25.22 -5.15
C ALA A 110 2.88 25.00 -4.98
N LEU A 111 3.30 24.30 -3.92
CA LEU A 111 4.72 24.03 -3.65
C LEU A 111 5.36 23.12 -4.70
N VAL A 112 4.62 22.14 -5.25
CA VAL A 112 5.11 21.31 -6.35
C VAL A 112 5.37 22.17 -7.58
N HIS A 113 4.43 23.03 -7.95
CA HIS A 113 4.61 23.89 -9.13
C HIS A 113 5.73 24.91 -8.96
N GLU A 114 5.90 25.47 -7.76
CA GLU A 114 7.00 26.39 -7.48
C GLU A 114 8.38 25.71 -7.53
N LYS A 115 8.49 24.49 -6.98
CA LYS A 115 9.78 23.80 -6.84
C LYS A 115 10.20 22.98 -8.07
N PHE A 116 9.24 22.50 -8.85
CA PHE A 116 9.49 21.57 -9.97
C PHE A 116 8.96 22.07 -11.31
N GLY A 117 7.86 22.83 -11.31
CA GLY A 117 7.15 23.31 -12.50
C GLY A 117 5.78 22.67 -12.72
N ASP A 118 5.16 22.96 -13.86
CA ASP A 118 3.88 22.36 -14.25
C ASP A 118 4.02 20.85 -14.48
N GLY A 119 3.13 20.06 -13.90
CA GLY A 119 3.23 18.60 -13.84
C GLY A 119 2.70 18.01 -12.55
N ILE A 120 3.13 16.77 -12.26
CA ILE A 120 2.67 16.01 -11.09
C ILE A 120 3.83 15.30 -10.37
N ILE A 121 3.57 14.93 -9.11
CA ILE A 121 4.35 13.94 -8.38
C ILE A 121 3.67 12.58 -8.58
N SER A 122 4.38 11.61 -9.16
CA SER A 122 3.82 10.32 -9.57
C SER A 122 3.40 9.47 -8.36
N ALA A 123 2.24 8.82 -8.46
CA ALA A 123 1.79 7.75 -7.54
C ALA A 123 2.04 6.33 -8.10
N ILE A 124 2.76 6.22 -9.24
CA ILE A 124 3.11 4.94 -9.88
C ILE A 124 4.61 4.67 -9.77
N ASN A 125 5.46 5.61 -10.21
CA ASN A 125 6.88 5.61 -9.87
C ASN A 125 7.02 6.25 -8.49
N PHE A 126 6.66 5.45 -7.49
CA PHE A 126 6.35 5.91 -6.14
C PHE A 126 6.72 4.84 -5.10
N LYS A 127 7.10 5.29 -3.91
CA LYS A 127 7.22 4.45 -2.71
C LYS A 127 6.79 5.25 -1.48
N LEU A 128 6.36 4.52 -0.46
CA LEU A 128 6.06 5.08 0.86
C LEU A 128 6.70 4.23 1.97
N ASP A 129 7.02 4.86 3.09
CA ASP A 129 7.42 4.20 4.32
C ASP A 129 6.78 4.85 5.54
N VAL A 130 6.61 4.07 6.61
CA VAL A 130 6.07 4.52 7.89
C VAL A 130 7.09 4.18 8.97
N LYS A 131 7.51 5.19 9.73
CA LYS A 131 8.48 5.03 10.83
C LYS A 131 7.90 5.58 12.11
N LYS A 132 7.98 4.79 13.17
CA LYS A 132 7.74 5.26 14.54
C LYS A 132 9.00 5.97 15.05
N VAL A 133 8.82 7.15 15.63
CA VAL A 133 9.88 7.90 16.32
C VAL A 133 9.38 8.39 17.67
N ASP A 134 10.28 8.65 18.61
CA ASP A 134 9.93 9.19 19.92
C ASP A 134 9.50 10.67 19.81
N ASP A 135 8.50 11.07 20.59
CA ASP A 135 8.08 12.47 20.68
C ASP A 135 8.82 13.16 21.84
N PRO A 136 9.53 14.30 21.61
CA PRO A 136 10.18 15.05 22.68
C PRO A 136 9.25 15.51 23.81
N GLU A 137 7.95 15.67 23.53
CA GLU A 137 6.93 16.07 24.51
C GLU A 137 6.28 14.87 25.23
N GLY A 138 6.75 13.65 24.94
CA GLY A 138 6.23 12.40 25.47
C GLY A 138 5.29 11.68 24.49
N GLY A 139 5.42 10.35 24.42
CA GLY A 139 4.66 9.52 23.49
C GLY A 139 5.46 9.19 22.23
N SER A 140 4.78 9.08 21.09
CA SER A 140 5.41 8.68 19.82
C SER A 140 4.77 9.38 18.63
N ARG A 141 5.58 9.61 17.59
CA ARG A 141 5.13 10.14 16.29
C ARG A 141 5.27 9.08 15.21
N ALA A 142 4.44 9.20 14.18
CA ALA A 142 4.63 8.50 12.92
C ALA A 142 5.18 9.48 11.88
N VAL A 143 6.34 9.17 11.32
CA VAL A 143 6.89 9.85 10.15
C VAL A 143 6.52 9.03 8.93
N ILE A 144 5.81 9.65 8.00
CA ILE A 144 5.32 9.00 6.78
C ILE A 144 5.93 9.74 5.60
N THR A 145 6.75 9.04 4.82
CA THR A 145 7.44 9.61 3.67
C THR A 145 6.68 9.24 2.40
N LEU A 146 6.37 10.24 1.58
CA LEU A 146 5.81 10.06 0.23
C LEU A 146 6.90 10.46 -0.78
N ASP A 147 7.48 9.48 -1.49
CA ASP A 147 8.57 9.69 -2.45
C ASP A 147 8.12 9.31 -3.86
N GLY A 148 7.82 10.31 -4.67
CA GLY A 148 7.29 10.15 -6.03
C GLY A 148 8.11 10.91 -7.07
N LYS A 149 8.27 10.31 -8.25
CA LYS A 149 8.97 10.94 -9.38
C LYS A 149 8.17 12.14 -9.91
N TYR A 150 8.82 13.30 -10.10
CA TYR A 150 8.23 14.42 -10.83
C TYR A 150 8.12 14.11 -12.34
N LEU A 151 6.94 14.37 -12.91
CA LEU A 151 6.64 14.22 -14.33
C LEU A 151 6.11 15.56 -14.90
N PRO A 152 6.88 16.24 -15.78
CA PRO A 152 6.53 17.57 -16.27
C PRO A 152 5.41 17.54 -17.32
N THR A 153 4.51 18.51 -17.26
CA THR A 153 3.61 18.88 -18.35
C THR A 153 4.31 19.87 -19.27
N LYS A 154 4.28 19.65 -20.59
CA LYS A 154 4.95 20.51 -21.58
C LYS A 154 3.99 20.91 -22.69
N PRO A 155 4.13 22.13 -23.26
CA PRO A 155 3.50 22.48 -24.53
C PRO A 155 3.93 21.50 -25.62
N PHE A 156 3.03 21.23 -26.58
CA PHE A 156 3.28 20.42 -27.76
C PHE A 156 3.05 21.22 -29.04
#